data_AF-A0A947E0U1-F1
#
_entry.id   AF-A0A947E0U1-F1
#
_cell.length_a   1.000
_cell.length_b   1.000
_cell.length_c   1.000
_cell.angle_alpha   90.00
_cell.angle_beta   90.00
_cell.angle_gamma   90.00
#
_symmetry.space_group_name_H-M   'P 1'
#
loop_
_entity.id
_entity.type
_entity.pdbx_description
1 polymer ?
#
loop_
_entity_poly.entity_id
_entity_poly.type
_entity_poly.pdbx_seq_one_letter_code
_entity_poly.pdbx_strand_id
1 'polypeptide(L)' 'MNAPLLAEKLLRLDETSQVPLPLATQGVLRYVWESRFGEILIEVAGERTFVNGQLVEPLDPEPSP' A
#
# COMPACT_ATOMS: atom_id res chain seq x y z
N MET A 1 -18.61 25.66 2.43
CA MET A 1 -19.08 24.62 1.51
C MET A 1 -18.18 23.41 1.69
N ASN A 2 -18.70 22.32 2.26
CA ASN A 2 -17.97 21.04 2.33
C ASN A 2 -18.53 20.15 1.23
N ALA A 3 -17.80 19.98 0.14
CA ALA A 3 -18.17 19.02 -0.90
C ALA A 3 -18.00 17.60 -0.33
N PRO A 4 -18.90 16.65 -0.64
CA PRO A 4 -18.72 15.28 -0.23
C PRO A 4 -17.43 14.73 -0.86
N LEU A 5 -16.51 14.24 -0.02
CA LEU A 5 -15.34 13.48 -0.46
C LEU A 5 -15.86 12.18 -1.09
N LEU A 6 -15.89 12.14 -2.42
CA LEU A 6 -16.15 10.91 -3.16
C LEU A 6 -14.88 10.06 -3.13
N ALA A 7 -15.01 8.76 -2.90
CA ALA A 7 -13.87 7.84 -2.92
C ALA A 7 -13.18 7.92 -4.29
N GLU A 8 -11.88 8.23 -4.30
CA GLU A 8 -11.09 8.24 -5.51
C GLU A 8 -11.06 6.83 -6.11
N LYS A 9 -11.53 6.69 -7.34
CA LYS A 9 -11.50 5.44 -8.09
C LYS A 9 -10.38 5.53 -9.13
N LEU A 10 -9.21 5.03 -8.77
CA LEU A 10 -8.07 4.95 -9.68
C LEU A 10 -8.37 3.92 -10.77
N LEU A 11 -8.44 4.38 -12.02
CA LEU A 11 -8.62 3.54 -13.20
C LEU A 11 -7.23 3.19 -13.75
N ARG A 12 -7.05 1.92 -14.14
CA ARG A 12 -5.81 1.44 -14.75
C ARG A 12 -5.62 2.08 -16.13
N LEU A 13 -4.38 2.49 -16.45
CA LEU A 13 -4.05 3.20 -17.68
C LEU A 13 -3.65 2.28 -18.85
N ASP A 14 -3.44 0.97 -18.64
CA ASP A 14 -2.84 0.07 -19.64
C ASP A 14 -3.64 -1.22 -19.94
N GLU A 15 -3.65 -1.63 -21.22
CA GLU A 15 -4.13 -2.93 -21.70
C GLU A 15 -3.00 -3.98 -21.62
N THR A 16 -2.52 -4.29 -20.42
CA THR A 16 -1.58 -5.41 -20.24
C THR A 16 -2.35 -6.73 -20.18
N SER A 17 -1.90 -7.78 -20.90
CA SER A 17 -2.45 -9.16 -20.85
C SER A 17 -2.33 -9.84 -19.47
N GLN A 18 -1.93 -9.08 -18.46
CA GLN A 18 -1.87 -9.54 -17.09
C GLN A 18 -3.30 -9.61 -16.56
N VAL A 19 -3.77 -10.84 -16.31
CA VAL A 19 -5.02 -11.10 -15.59
C VAL A 19 -5.08 -10.12 -14.42
N PRO A 20 -6.18 -9.35 -14.22
CA PRO A 20 -6.33 -8.50 -13.06
C PRO A 20 -6.25 -9.39 -11.83
N LEU A 21 -5.06 -9.47 -11.25
CA LEU A 21 -4.87 -10.04 -9.93
C LEU A 21 -5.82 -9.23 -9.05
N PRO A 22 -6.63 -9.87 -8.20
CA PRO A 22 -7.41 -9.15 -7.21
C PRO A 22 -6.44 -8.53 -6.20
N LEU A 23 -5.84 -7.40 -6.59
CA LEU A 23 -5.03 -6.52 -5.76
C LEU A 23 -5.89 -5.87 -4.67
N ALA A 24 -7.21 -6.04 -4.73
CA ALA A 24 -8.13 -5.76 -3.65
C ALA A 24 -8.46 -7.07 -2.91
N THR A 25 -7.50 -7.54 -2.10
CA THR A 25 -7.82 -8.55 -1.08
C THR A 25 -8.52 -7.81 0.06
N GLN A 26 -9.74 -8.21 0.40
CA GLN A 26 -10.49 -7.57 1.49
C GLN A 26 -9.64 -7.57 2.77
N GLY A 27 -9.52 -6.40 3.42
CA GLY A 27 -8.73 -6.23 4.65
C GLY A 27 -7.23 -6.04 4.44
N VAL A 28 -6.76 -5.90 3.19
CA VAL A 28 -5.37 -5.56 2.87
C VAL A 28 -5.28 -4.18 2.23
N LEU A 29 -4.54 -3.27 2.85
CA LEU A 29 -4.17 -1.98 2.27
C LEU A 29 -2.83 -2.14 1.56
N ARG A 30 -2.70 -1.53 0.37
CA ARG A 30 -1.49 -1.57 -0.44
C ARG A 30 -1.06 -0.15 -0.80
N TYR A 31 0.20 0.15 -0.52
CA TYR A 31 0.86 1.39 -0.86
C TYR A 31 2.09 1.08 -1.70
N VAL A 32 2.30 1.86 -2.75
CA VAL A 32 3.58 1.86 -3.46
C VAL A 32 4.28 3.16 -3.11
N TRP A 33 5.49 3.05 -2.58
CA TRP A 33 6.37 4.18 -2.35
C TRP A 33 7.43 4.23 -3.44
N GLU A 34 7.36 5.25 -4.29
CA GLU A 34 8.36 5.52 -5.31
C GLU A 34 9.52 6.32 -4.72
N SER A 35 10.72 5.78 -4.82
CA SER A 35 11.96 6.43 -4.38
C SER A 35 13.03 6.41 -5.48
N ARG A 36 14.11 7.18 -5.29
CA ARG A 36 15.26 7.14 -6.22
C ARG A 36 15.94 5.76 -6.32
N PHE A 37 15.68 4.86 -5.39
CA PHE A 37 16.25 3.51 -5.34
C PHE A 37 15.32 2.44 -5.91
N GLY A 38 14.17 2.85 -6.44
CA GLY A 38 13.13 1.97 -6.93
C GLY A 38 11.85 2.05 -6.10
N GLU A 39 10.88 1.28 -6.56
CA GLU A 39 9.56 1.13 -5.95
C GLU A 39 9.64 0.21 -4.72
N ILE A 40 8.90 0.57 -3.67
CA ILE A 40 8.73 -0.23 -2.47
C ILE A 40 7.24 -0.50 -2.30
N LEU A 41 6.86 -1.78 -2.30
CA LEU A 41 5.50 -2.21 -1.99
C LEU A 41 5.35 -2.34 -0.47
N ILE A 42 4.34 -1.69 0.09
CA ILE A 42 3.97 -1.80 1.50
C ILE A 42 2.56 -2.37 1.56
N GLU A 43 2.39 -3.47 2.28
CA GLU A 43 1.09 -4.09 2.50
C GLU A 43 0.75 -4.09 4.00
N VAL A 44 -0.47 -3.69 4.34
CA VAL A 44 -0.98 -3.73 5.71
C VAL A 44 -2.17 -4.65 5.75
N ALA A 45 -2.05 -5.78 6.46
CA ALA A 45 -3.09 -6.79 6.62
C ALA A 45 -3.41 -6.93 8.11
N GLY A 46 -4.44 -6.21 8.58
CA GLY A 46 -4.71 -6.05 10.01
C GLY A 46 -3.55 -5.33 10.71
N GLU A 47 -2.95 -5.96 11.72
CA GLU A 47 -1.81 -5.42 12.47
C GLU A 47 -0.44 -5.83 11.89
N ARG A 48 -0.42 -6.57 10.78
CA ARG A 48 0.80 -7.03 10.13
C ARG A 48 1.18 -6.10 9.00
N THR A 49 2.42 -5.65 9.00
CA THR A 49 2.98 -4.85 7.92
C THR A 49 4.00 -5.67 7.14
N PHE A 50 3.91 -5.63 5.82
CA PHE A 50 4.84 -6.27 4.90
C PHE A 50 5.49 -5.22 4.02
N VAL A 51 6.80 -5.33 3.81
CA VAL A 51 7.57 -4.52 2.86
C VAL A 51 8.15 -5.46 1.81
N ASN A 52 7.79 -5.26 0.54
CA ASN A 52 8.14 -6.14 -0.58
C ASN A 52 7.83 -7.62 -0.29
N GLY A 53 6.68 -7.88 0.37
CA GLY A 53 6.23 -9.21 0.77
C GLY A 53 6.90 -9.78 2.03
N GLN A 54 7.85 -9.07 2.65
CA GLN A 54 8.50 -9.49 3.89
C GLN A 54 7.83 -8.84 5.11
N LEU A 55 7.46 -9.64 6.11
CA LEU A 55 6.91 -9.14 7.38
C LEU A 55 7.96 -8.25 8.08
N VAL A 56 7.54 -7.09 8.56
CA VAL A 56 8.37 -6.17 9.33
C VAL A 56 7.71 -5.84 10.67
N GLU A 57 8.53 -5.54 11.67
CA GLU A 57 8.10 -5.04 12.97
C GLU A 57 8.42 -3.55 13.07
N PRO A 58 7.59 -2.75 13.77
CA PRO A 58 7.96 -1.37 14.09
C PRO A 58 9.28 -1.36 14.84
N LEU A 59 10.18 -0.44 14.47
CA LEU A 59 11.28 -0.11 15.35
C LEU A 59 10.68 0.55 16.59
N ASP A 60 10.91 -0.02 17.76
CA ASP A 60 10.51 0.61 19.02
C ASP A 60 11.04 2.05 19.03
N PRO A 61 10.23 3.05 19.46
CA PRO A 61 10.74 4.39 19.61
C PRO A 61 11.88 4.34 20.62
N GLU A 62 13.08 4.72 20.18
CA GLU A 62 14.22 4.87 21.08
C GLU A 62 13.77 5.75 22.26
N PRO A 63 14.00 5.35 23.52
CA PRO A 63 13.63 6.19 24.64
C PRO A 63 14.33 7.54 24.47
N SER A 64 13.55 8.62 24.39
CA SER A 64 14.11 9.98 24.35
C SER A 64 15.04 10.17 25.56
N PRO A 65 16.23 10.76 25.36
CA PRO A 65 17.19 11.00 26.43
C PRO A 65 16.65 11.94 27.51
#